data_AF-A0A9E4Y5Q8-F1
#
_entry.id   AF-A0A9E4Y5Q8-F1
#
_cell.length_a   1.000
_cell.length_b   1.000
_cell.length_c   1.000
_cell.angle_alpha   90.00
_cell.angle_beta   90.00
_cell.angle_gamma   90.00
#
_symmetry.space_group_name_H-M   'P 1'
#
loop_
_entity.id
_entity.type
_entity.pdbx_description
1 polymer ?
#
loop_
_entity_poly.entity_id
_entity_poly.type
_entity_poly.pdbx_seq_one_letter_code
_entity_poly.pdbx_strand_id
1 'polypeptide(L)'
;LGHVNVVCSDGAFGYPDAAPFDRIILTVGAWDIAPAWREQLRPDGILVLPLSVGGVELSIAFAVVNSHLESRSVEFCSFMRMRGSFAAPKTALTLGPDGGPSLKVENADNIDPERTYDLLTGASSDLATWVQTTGEEAFWGLSLWLALHETGFGMLSARGEFAERGLVPDLFSFPRGARATSTVALVGDDSLALLARGPAHSPGNRGEDRDGSFELIVRTHGTNGDAAKRLVRSVRAWDTAGHPSANDIRIRAYPKDMASVSHHDGFVMEKPSSRLVFDWD
;
A
#
# COMPACT_ATOMS: atom_id res chain seq x y z
N LEU A 1 36.65 12.22 10.76
CA LEU A 1 35.88 12.38 9.51
C LEU A 1 36.79 12.03 8.34
N GLY A 2 36.87 10.75 7.98
CA GLY A 2 37.71 10.25 6.87
C GLY A 2 37.20 8.94 6.25
N HIS A 3 35.99 8.52 6.65
CA HIS A 3 35.36 7.25 6.25
C HIS A 3 33.97 7.47 5.63
N VAL A 4 33.63 8.72 5.30
CA VAL A 4 32.35 9.11 4.69
C VAL A 4 32.64 9.95 3.46
N ASN A 5 32.16 9.48 2.30
CA ASN A 5 32.16 10.24 1.06
C ASN A 5 30.72 10.64 0.72
N VAL A 6 30.49 11.92 0.43
CA VAL A 6 29.16 12.44 0.08
C VAL A 6 29.19 12.83 -1.40
N VAL A 7 28.30 12.25 -2.18
CA VAL A 7 28.24 12.44 -3.63
C VAL A 7 26.87 13.02 -3.99
N CYS A 8 26.87 14.10 -4.76
CA CYS A 8 25.65 14.64 -5.35
C CYS A 8 25.37 13.91 -6.67
N SER A 9 24.41 12.99 -6.67
CA SER A 9 24.03 12.20 -7.84
C SER A 9 22.59 11.67 -7.69
N ASP A 10 22.04 11.13 -8.78
CA ASP A 10 20.79 10.36 -8.73
C ASP A 10 21.10 8.94 -8.22
N GLY A 11 20.70 8.65 -6.99
CA GLY A 11 20.96 7.38 -6.33
C GLY A 11 20.32 6.16 -7.01
N ALA A 12 19.39 6.37 -7.97
CA ALA A 12 18.86 5.29 -8.79
C ALA A 12 19.93 4.58 -9.62
N PHE A 13 21.02 5.26 -9.97
CA PHE A 13 22.15 4.68 -10.69
C PHE A 13 23.24 4.12 -9.75
N GLY A 14 23.01 4.15 -8.44
CA GLY A 14 23.98 3.77 -7.43
C GLY A 14 25.23 4.66 -7.46
N TYR A 15 26.39 4.08 -7.16
CA TYR A 15 27.68 4.76 -7.24
C TYR A 15 28.76 3.77 -7.74
N PRO A 16 28.88 3.59 -9.07
CA PRO A 16 29.71 2.53 -9.66
C PRO A 16 31.20 2.65 -9.31
N ASP A 17 31.70 3.88 -9.11
CA ASP A 17 33.12 4.14 -8.82
C ASP A 17 33.62 3.49 -7.52
N ALA A 18 32.72 3.14 -6.59
CA ALA A 18 33.06 2.41 -5.37
C ALA A 18 32.38 1.05 -5.23
N ALA A 19 31.65 0.61 -6.26
CA ALA A 19 31.08 -0.73 -6.30
C ALA A 19 32.19 -1.80 -6.33
N PRO A 20 31.96 -3.02 -5.80
CA PRO A 20 30.70 -3.49 -5.23
C PRO A 20 30.59 -3.27 -3.71
N PHE A 21 29.35 -3.09 -3.24
CA PHE A 21 29.00 -2.82 -1.85
C PHE A 21 28.58 -4.08 -1.11
N ASP A 22 28.98 -4.19 0.16
CA ASP A 22 28.44 -5.19 1.07
C ASP A 22 26.98 -4.87 1.42
N ARG A 23 26.62 -3.59 1.53
CA ARG A 23 25.28 -3.15 1.91
C ARG A 23 24.90 -1.92 1.08
N ILE A 24 23.67 -1.93 0.56
CA ILE A 24 23.03 -0.74 -0.01
C ILE A 24 21.78 -0.47 0.81
N ILE A 25 21.65 0.75 1.34
CA ILE A 25 20.54 1.13 2.22
C ILE A 25 19.89 2.38 1.65
N LEU A 26 18.61 2.28 1.30
CA LEU A 26 17.80 3.39 0.85
C LEU A 26 17.07 3.98 2.06
N THR A 27 17.15 5.30 2.22
CA THR A 27 16.39 6.06 3.22
C THR A 27 15.25 6.84 2.56
N VAL A 28 14.70 6.27 1.49
CA VAL A 28 13.70 6.89 0.61
C VAL A 28 12.83 5.78 0.00
N GLY A 29 11.55 6.07 -0.17
CA GLY A 29 10.55 5.19 -0.78
C GLY A 29 10.80 4.91 -2.24
N ALA A 30 11.26 3.70 -2.56
CA ALA A 30 11.45 3.24 -3.92
C ALA A 30 10.13 2.71 -4.49
N TRP A 31 9.85 3.07 -5.75
CA TRP A 31 8.72 2.50 -6.48
C TRP A 31 9.04 1.11 -7.04
N ASP A 32 10.30 0.90 -7.41
CA ASP A 32 10.80 -0.30 -8.07
C ASP A 32 12.26 -0.53 -7.66
N ILE A 33 12.80 -1.72 -7.92
CA ILE A 33 14.19 -2.07 -7.65
C ILE A 33 15.03 -1.73 -8.89
N ALA A 34 15.86 -0.69 -8.78
CA ALA A 34 16.72 -0.28 -9.88
C ALA A 34 17.80 -1.35 -10.16
N PRO A 35 18.09 -1.67 -11.45
CA PRO A 35 19.11 -2.67 -11.80
C PRO A 35 20.48 -2.39 -11.17
N ALA A 36 20.87 -1.12 -11.14
CA ALA A 36 22.15 -0.67 -10.60
C ALA A 36 22.37 -1.09 -9.14
N TRP A 37 21.33 -1.11 -8.30
CA TRP A 37 21.48 -1.51 -6.90
C TRP A 37 21.86 -2.98 -6.78
N ARG A 38 21.26 -3.82 -7.61
CA ARG A 38 21.59 -5.25 -7.64
C ARG A 38 22.98 -5.49 -8.26
N GLU A 39 23.28 -4.85 -9.38
CA GLU A 39 24.56 -5.01 -10.09
C GLU A 39 25.76 -4.56 -9.24
N GLN A 40 25.55 -3.59 -8.36
CA GLN A 40 26.58 -3.04 -7.48
C GLN A 40 26.63 -3.73 -6.12
N LEU A 41 25.79 -4.74 -5.84
CA LEU A 41 25.88 -5.54 -4.61
C LEU A 41 26.86 -6.69 -4.77
N ARG A 42 27.57 -7.01 -3.68
CA ARG A 42 28.34 -8.26 -3.58
C ARG A 42 27.42 -9.49 -3.54
N PRO A 43 27.91 -10.69 -3.87
CA PRO A 43 27.13 -11.92 -3.81
C PRO A 43 26.51 -12.24 -2.44
N ASP A 44 27.10 -11.77 -1.34
CA ASP A 44 26.59 -11.86 0.04
C ASP A 44 26.06 -10.51 0.57
N GLY A 45 25.80 -9.59 -0.36
CA GLY A 45 25.32 -8.26 -0.07
C GLY A 45 23.86 -8.24 0.37
N ILE A 46 23.50 -7.19 1.10
CA ILE A 46 22.10 -6.93 1.51
C ILE A 46 21.65 -5.59 0.93
N LEU A 47 20.50 -5.60 0.27
CA LEU A 47 19.77 -4.40 -0.12
C LEU A 47 18.69 -4.13 0.91
N VAL A 48 18.71 -2.97 1.57
CA VAL A 48 17.62 -2.54 2.44
C VAL A 48 16.92 -1.36 1.79
N LEU A 49 15.62 -1.46 1.57
CA LEU A 49 14.84 -0.37 1.01
C LEU A 49 13.39 -0.36 1.48
N PRO A 50 12.81 0.83 1.68
CA PRO A 50 11.36 1.03 1.62
C PRO A 50 10.91 0.83 0.17
N LEU A 51 10.05 -0.16 -0.08
CA LEU A 51 9.51 -0.51 -1.40
C LEU A 51 7.99 -0.35 -1.40
N SER A 52 7.46 0.34 -2.41
CA SER A 52 6.02 0.48 -2.59
C SER A 52 5.41 -0.76 -3.27
N VAL A 53 4.37 -1.31 -2.66
CA VAL A 53 3.61 -2.49 -3.08
C VAL A 53 2.13 -2.14 -3.09
N GLY A 54 1.53 -1.87 -4.24
CA GLY A 54 0.10 -1.57 -4.33
C GLY A 54 -0.30 -0.32 -3.54
N GLY A 55 0.59 0.68 -3.41
CA GLY A 55 0.34 1.87 -2.57
C GLY A 55 0.59 1.70 -1.06
N VAL A 56 0.86 0.49 -0.58
CA VAL A 56 1.48 0.21 0.73
C VAL A 56 3.00 0.38 0.60
N GLU A 57 3.71 0.67 1.69
CA GLU A 57 5.17 0.74 1.70
C GLU A 57 5.77 -0.19 2.77
N LEU A 58 6.70 -1.05 2.33
CA LEU A 58 7.35 -2.07 3.15
C LEU A 58 8.86 -1.81 3.19
N SER A 59 9.45 -1.73 4.37
CA SER A 59 10.90 -1.76 4.57
C SER A 59 11.36 -3.21 4.48
N ILE A 60 12.10 -3.53 3.41
CA ILE A 60 12.52 -4.88 3.10
C ILE A 60 14.04 -4.96 3.10
N ALA A 61 14.59 -5.96 3.80
CA ALA A 61 15.98 -6.35 3.66
C ALA A 61 16.07 -7.56 2.72
N PHE A 62 16.66 -7.40 1.54
CA PHE A 62 16.87 -8.46 0.57
C PHE A 62 18.31 -9.00 0.61
N ALA A 63 18.45 -10.31 0.65
CA ALA A 63 19.72 -10.99 0.37
C ALA A 63 19.77 -11.47 -1.08
N VAL A 64 20.96 -11.52 -1.67
CA VAL A 64 21.16 -12.15 -2.98
C VAL A 64 21.10 -13.67 -2.84
N VAL A 65 20.23 -14.32 -3.62
CA VAL A 65 20.08 -15.78 -3.69
C VAL A 65 20.15 -16.20 -5.16
N ASN A 66 21.27 -16.81 -5.54
CA ASN A 66 21.57 -17.14 -6.94
C ASN A 66 21.42 -15.91 -7.86
N SER A 67 20.36 -15.88 -8.66
CA SER A 67 20.06 -14.85 -9.63
C SER A 67 18.90 -13.95 -9.21
N HIS A 68 18.42 -13.98 -7.97
CA HIS A 68 17.33 -13.11 -7.49
C HIS A 68 17.60 -12.57 -6.09
N LEU A 69 16.75 -11.66 -5.64
CA LEU A 69 16.76 -11.11 -4.30
C LEU A 69 15.66 -11.78 -3.48
N GLU A 70 15.94 -12.13 -2.22
CA GLU A 70 14.99 -12.76 -1.32
C GLU A 70 14.94 -12.04 0.02
N SER A 71 13.74 -11.73 0.51
CA SER A 71 13.53 -11.00 1.76
C SER A 71 14.04 -11.77 2.97
N ARG A 72 14.72 -11.07 3.87
CA ARG A 72 15.14 -11.51 5.21
C ARG A 72 14.29 -10.90 6.32
N SER A 73 13.70 -9.75 6.05
CA SER A 73 12.74 -9.07 6.92
C SER A 73 11.80 -8.23 6.05
N VAL A 74 10.56 -8.11 6.48
CA VAL A 74 9.54 -7.27 5.86
C VAL A 74 8.81 -6.56 6.98
N GLU A 75 8.80 -5.24 6.96
CA GLU A 75 8.18 -4.41 8.00
C GLU A 75 7.42 -3.27 7.35
N PHE A 76 6.29 -2.86 7.90
CA PHE A 76 5.61 -1.66 7.41
C PHE A 76 6.42 -0.41 7.71
N CYS A 77 6.41 0.54 6.78
CA CYS A 77 7.06 1.82 6.99
C CYS A 77 6.37 2.94 6.21
N SER A 78 6.85 4.17 6.43
CA SER A 78 6.48 5.31 5.60
C SER A 78 7.66 6.26 5.45
N PHE A 79 8.09 6.47 4.22
CA PHE A 79 9.21 7.30 3.81
C PHE A 79 8.79 8.35 2.79
N MET A 80 9.63 9.36 2.65
CA MET A 80 9.55 10.30 1.52
C MET A 80 9.81 9.54 0.22
N ARG A 81 9.11 9.90 -0.86
CA ARG A 81 9.26 9.19 -2.15
C ARG A 81 10.55 9.56 -2.87
N MET A 82 11.10 8.57 -3.57
CA MET A 82 12.23 8.76 -4.46
C MET A 82 11.86 9.71 -5.60
N ARG A 83 12.83 10.55 -5.97
CA ARG A 83 12.75 11.51 -7.07
C ARG A 83 13.81 11.15 -8.11
N GLY A 84 13.71 11.71 -9.31
CA GLY A 84 14.67 11.48 -10.38
C GLY A 84 14.22 10.35 -11.30
N SER A 85 15.18 9.63 -11.86
CA SER A 85 14.96 8.74 -13.02
C SER A 85 14.11 7.50 -12.68
N PHE A 86 14.07 7.11 -11.40
CA PHE A 86 13.27 6.01 -10.86
C PHE A 86 12.13 6.50 -9.94
N ALA A 87 11.72 7.77 -10.09
CA ALA A 87 10.58 8.28 -9.35
C ALA A 87 9.30 7.49 -9.64
N ALA A 88 8.45 7.30 -8.62
CA ALA A 88 7.13 6.73 -8.79
C ALA A 88 6.28 7.60 -9.75
N PRO A 89 5.33 7.00 -10.48
CA PRO A 89 4.28 7.77 -11.14
C PRO A 89 3.48 8.59 -10.10
N LYS A 90 2.65 9.52 -10.59
CA LYS A 90 1.72 10.21 -9.71
C LYS A 90 0.70 9.20 -9.17
N THR A 91 0.58 9.14 -7.85
CA THR A 91 -0.33 8.19 -7.16
C THR A 91 -1.24 8.86 -6.15
N ALA A 92 -1.46 10.17 -6.28
CA ALA A 92 -2.30 10.92 -5.35
C ALA A 92 -3.17 11.93 -6.08
N LEU A 93 -4.42 12.03 -5.65
CA LEU A 93 -5.42 12.98 -6.10
C LEU A 93 -6.01 13.71 -4.89
N THR A 94 -6.42 14.95 -5.11
CA THR A 94 -7.29 15.69 -4.20
C THR A 94 -8.68 15.65 -4.80
N LEU A 95 -9.68 15.25 -4.00
CA LEU A 95 -11.07 15.14 -4.40
C LEU A 95 -11.85 16.35 -3.90
N GLY A 96 -12.64 16.97 -4.77
CA GLY A 96 -13.46 18.13 -4.44
C GLY A 96 -12.67 19.43 -4.22
N PRO A 97 -13.34 20.50 -3.78
CA PRO A 97 -12.73 21.83 -3.62
C PRO A 97 -11.77 21.91 -2.42
N ASP A 98 -10.85 22.88 -2.47
CA ASP A 98 -10.07 23.45 -1.37
C ASP A 98 -9.58 22.47 -0.27
N GLY A 99 -8.57 21.66 -0.58
CA GLY A 99 -7.95 20.78 0.42
C GLY A 99 -8.83 19.61 0.86
N GLY A 100 -9.76 19.20 -0.02
CA GLY A 100 -10.63 18.04 0.15
C GLY A 100 -9.91 16.70 0.34
N PRO A 101 -10.67 15.59 0.47
CA PRO A 101 -10.11 14.27 0.72
C PRO A 101 -9.01 13.91 -0.28
N SER A 102 -7.94 13.30 0.21
CA SER A 102 -6.85 12.81 -0.63
C SER A 102 -7.01 11.31 -0.86
N LEU A 103 -7.05 10.92 -2.13
CA LEU A 103 -7.05 9.53 -2.56
C LEU A 103 -5.65 9.17 -3.06
N LYS A 104 -5.03 8.18 -2.43
CA LYS A 104 -3.77 7.59 -2.88
C LYS A 104 -4.03 6.25 -3.55
N VAL A 105 -3.63 6.10 -4.81
CA VAL A 105 -3.92 4.94 -5.67
C VAL A 105 -2.90 4.90 -6.80
N GLU A 106 -2.44 3.71 -7.21
CA GLU A 106 -1.32 3.58 -8.16
C GLU A 106 -1.61 4.19 -9.53
N ASN A 107 -2.85 4.10 -10.02
CA ASN A 107 -3.27 4.60 -11.33
C ASN A 107 -4.05 5.92 -11.21
N ALA A 108 -3.57 6.85 -10.38
CA ALA A 108 -4.25 8.12 -10.13
C ALA A 108 -4.54 8.92 -11.41
N ASP A 109 -3.68 8.84 -12.43
CA ASP A 109 -3.88 9.57 -13.69
C ASP A 109 -5.08 9.04 -14.51
N ASN A 110 -5.58 7.83 -14.23
CA ASN A 110 -6.74 7.24 -14.89
C ASN A 110 -8.06 7.46 -14.13
N ILE A 111 -8.03 8.22 -13.03
CA ILE A 111 -9.20 8.44 -12.19
C ILE A 111 -9.64 9.90 -12.30
N ASP A 112 -10.91 10.11 -12.61
CA ASP A 112 -11.54 11.42 -12.61
C ASP A 112 -11.81 11.88 -11.16
N PRO A 113 -11.11 12.93 -10.68
CA PRO A 113 -11.25 13.39 -9.30
C PRO A 113 -12.61 14.05 -9.02
N GLU A 114 -13.23 14.71 -10.00
CA GLU A 114 -14.54 15.35 -9.84
C GLU A 114 -15.62 14.29 -9.74
N ARG A 115 -15.61 13.33 -10.68
CA ARG A 115 -16.54 12.20 -10.67
C ARG A 115 -16.43 11.35 -9.40
N THR A 116 -15.21 11.10 -8.94
CA THR A 116 -14.97 10.34 -7.70
C THR A 116 -15.50 11.09 -6.47
N TYR A 117 -15.40 12.42 -6.47
CA TYR A 117 -15.95 13.26 -5.41
C TYR A 117 -17.50 13.27 -5.43
N ASP A 118 -18.11 13.31 -6.61
CA ASP A 118 -19.58 13.21 -6.75
C ASP A 118 -20.10 11.86 -6.24
N LEU A 119 -19.39 10.76 -6.52
CA LEU A 119 -19.71 9.45 -5.94
C LEU A 119 -19.61 9.48 -4.42
N LEU A 120 -18.50 10.00 -3.88
CA LEU A 120 -18.24 10.06 -2.44
C LEU A 120 -19.30 10.87 -1.68
N THR A 121 -19.81 11.94 -2.29
CA THR A 121 -20.82 12.83 -1.68
C THR A 121 -22.27 12.40 -1.98
N GLY A 122 -22.46 11.47 -2.90
CA GLY A 122 -23.75 10.91 -3.29
C GLY A 122 -24.32 9.90 -2.29
N ALA A 123 -25.39 9.23 -2.72
CA ALA A 123 -26.03 8.18 -1.92
C ALA A 123 -25.10 6.99 -1.68
N SER A 124 -25.15 6.43 -0.46
CA SER A 124 -24.38 5.26 -0.07
C SER A 124 -25.23 4.20 0.60
N SER A 125 -24.81 2.95 0.52
CA SER A 125 -25.34 1.85 1.33
C SER A 125 -24.21 0.98 1.88
N ASP A 126 -24.49 0.27 2.97
CA ASP A 126 -23.48 -0.56 3.63
C ASP A 126 -23.78 -2.06 3.37
N LEU A 127 -22.74 -2.82 3.07
CA LEU A 127 -22.76 -4.27 2.87
C LEU A 127 -21.98 -4.95 3.99
N ALA A 128 -22.59 -5.93 4.63
CA ALA A 128 -21.94 -6.71 5.67
C ALA A 128 -20.88 -7.66 5.08
N THR A 129 -19.65 -7.62 5.62
CA THR A 129 -18.65 -8.65 5.32
C THR A 129 -18.79 -9.84 6.25
N TRP A 130 -19.31 -9.60 7.48
CA TRP A 130 -19.33 -10.52 8.62
C TRP A 130 -17.94 -10.90 9.17
N VAL A 131 -16.88 -10.25 8.70
CA VAL A 131 -15.51 -10.47 9.15
C VAL A 131 -15.23 -9.61 10.38
N GLN A 132 -14.68 -10.23 11.42
CA GLN A 132 -14.21 -9.54 12.63
C GLN A 132 -12.71 -9.31 12.53
N THR A 133 -12.25 -8.13 12.91
CA THR A 133 -10.81 -7.81 12.89
C THR A 133 -10.49 -6.69 13.86
N THR A 134 -9.20 -6.48 14.09
CA THR A 134 -8.66 -5.30 14.79
C THR A 134 -8.23 -4.20 13.82
N GLY A 135 -8.01 -2.99 14.34
CA GLY A 135 -7.47 -1.89 13.53
C GLY A 135 -6.07 -2.19 13.00
N GLU A 136 -5.27 -2.94 13.76
CA GLU A 136 -3.90 -3.32 13.40
C GLU A 136 -3.89 -4.32 12.24
N GLU A 137 -4.64 -5.41 12.35
CA GLU A 137 -4.78 -6.40 11.27
C GLU A 137 -5.35 -5.78 9.98
N ALA A 138 -6.33 -4.88 10.10
CA ALA A 138 -6.90 -4.19 8.95
C ALA A 138 -5.90 -3.22 8.29
N PHE A 139 -5.11 -2.48 9.09
CA PHE A 139 -4.17 -1.50 8.58
C PHE A 139 -2.94 -2.17 7.95
N TRP A 140 -2.44 -3.22 8.57
CA TRP A 140 -1.23 -3.91 8.14
C TRP A 140 -1.57 -5.09 7.21
N GLY A 141 -2.25 -6.12 7.71
CA GLY A 141 -2.53 -7.34 6.94
C GLY A 141 -3.48 -7.11 5.75
N LEU A 142 -4.71 -6.69 6.03
CA LEU A 142 -5.73 -6.55 4.99
C LEU A 142 -5.35 -5.53 3.91
N SER A 143 -4.68 -4.43 4.29
CA SER A 143 -4.25 -3.42 3.30
C SER A 143 -3.22 -3.99 2.33
N LEU A 144 -2.25 -4.79 2.79
CA LEU A 144 -1.30 -5.47 1.90
C LEU A 144 -1.99 -6.56 1.06
N TRP A 145 -2.91 -7.32 1.66
CA TRP A 145 -3.71 -8.30 0.93
C TRP A 145 -4.46 -7.65 -0.23
N LEU A 146 -5.21 -6.57 0.03
CA LEU A 146 -5.97 -5.87 -1.00
C LEU A 146 -5.06 -5.22 -2.05
N ALA A 147 -3.92 -4.65 -1.64
CA ALA A 147 -2.90 -4.14 -2.55
C ALA A 147 -2.38 -5.18 -3.56
N LEU A 148 -2.36 -6.46 -3.18
CA LEU A 148 -1.90 -7.57 -4.03
C LEU A 148 -3.01 -8.22 -4.87
N HIS A 149 -4.27 -8.11 -4.44
CA HIS A 149 -5.40 -8.81 -5.06
C HIS A 149 -6.34 -7.91 -5.88
N GLU A 150 -6.35 -6.60 -5.62
CA GLU A 150 -7.37 -5.70 -6.15
C GLU A 150 -6.78 -4.55 -6.96
N THR A 151 -7.14 -4.51 -8.25
CA THR A 151 -6.89 -3.34 -9.09
C THR A 151 -7.77 -2.18 -8.64
N GLY A 152 -7.19 -0.98 -8.53
CA GLY A 152 -7.90 0.21 -8.04
C GLY A 152 -7.93 0.33 -6.51
N PHE A 153 -7.20 -0.54 -5.79
CA PHE A 153 -6.96 -0.36 -4.36
C PHE A 153 -6.27 0.97 -4.07
N GLY A 154 -6.71 1.64 -3.03
CA GLY A 154 -6.14 2.88 -2.56
C GLY A 154 -6.47 3.21 -1.12
N MET A 155 -5.87 4.29 -0.63
CA MET A 155 -6.13 4.86 0.70
C MET A 155 -6.80 6.22 0.52
N LEU A 156 -8.00 6.36 1.07
CA LEU A 156 -8.74 7.62 1.09
C LEU A 156 -8.59 8.25 2.48
N SER A 157 -8.16 9.50 2.53
CA SER A 157 -7.91 10.23 3.77
C SER A 157 -8.57 11.60 3.75
N ALA A 158 -9.14 12.01 4.88
CA ALA A 158 -9.62 13.38 5.08
C ALA A 158 -9.00 13.99 6.34
N ARG A 159 -8.91 15.33 6.38
CA ARG A 159 -8.42 16.09 7.52
C ARG A 159 -9.33 17.29 7.81
N GLY A 160 -9.32 17.77 9.04
CA GLY A 160 -10.07 18.95 9.46
C GLY A 160 -11.57 18.79 9.22
N GLU A 161 -12.19 19.81 8.62
CA GLU A 161 -13.65 19.85 8.38
C GLU A 161 -14.16 18.63 7.61
N PHE A 162 -13.42 18.14 6.60
CA PHE A 162 -13.82 16.96 5.82
C PHE A 162 -13.85 15.68 6.67
N ALA A 163 -12.95 15.56 7.66
CA ALA A 163 -12.96 14.47 8.61
C ALA A 163 -14.09 14.60 9.64
N GLU A 164 -14.44 15.83 10.02
CA GLU A 164 -15.55 16.11 10.94
C GLU A 164 -16.92 15.85 10.32
N ARG A 165 -17.08 16.15 9.02
CA ARG A 165 -18.30 15.88 8.24
C ARG A 165 -18.58 14.39 8.04
N GLY A 166 -17.62 13.50 8.32
CA GLY A 166 -17.81 12.05 8.21
C GLY A 166 -17.95 11.54 6.77
N LEU A 167 -17.47 12.30 5.78
CA LEU A 167 -17.47 11.88 4.37
C LEU A 167 -16.57 10.65 4.14
N VAL A 168 -15.44 10.59 4.84
CA VAL A 168 -14.53 9.44 4.81
C VAL A 168 -14.73 8.61 6.07
N PRO A 169 -15.09 7.32 5.96
CA PRO A 169 -15.20 6.43 7.10
C PRO A 169 -13.96 6.43 7.99
N ASP A 170 -14.20 6.39 9.30
CA ASP A 170 -13.16 6.39 10.32
C ASP A 170 -12.68 4.96 10.62
N LEU A 171 -12.02 4.34 9.62
CA LEU A 171 -11.44 3.02 9.81
C LEU A 171 -10.12 3.12 10.59
N PHE A 172 -9.26 4.05 10.15
CA PHE A 172 -7.98 4.40 10.76
C PHE A 172 -8.00 5.86 11.21
N SER A 173 -7.71 6.06 12.49
CA SER A 173 -7.72 7.37 13.14
C SER A 173 -6.38 7.63 13.80
N PHE A 174 -5.79 8.79 13.57
CA PHE A 174 -4.51 9.17 14.16
C PHE A 174 -4.71 10.24 15.23
N PRO A 175 -4.36 9.98 16.51
CA PRO A 175 -4.74 10.83 17.63
C PRO A 175 -3.95 12.14 17.76
N ARG A 176 -3.07 12.48 16.81
CA ARG A 176 -2.20 13.67 16.89
C ARG A 176 -2.60 14.74 15.87
N GLY A 177 -2.91 15.94 16.37
CA GLY A 177 -3.19 17.13 15.57
C GLY A 177 -4.67 17.30 15.24
N ALA A 178 -4.96 18.01 14.15
CA ALA A 178 -6.32 18.14 13.62
C ALA A 178 -6.90 16.76 13.28
N ARG A 179 -8.22 16.59 13.43
CA ARG A 179 -8.90 15.33 13.15
C ARG A 179 -8.53 14.83 11.75
N ALA A 180 -8.07 13.59 11.67
CA ALA A 180 -7.74 12.92 10.43
C ALA A 180 -8.35 11.52 10.45
N THR A 181 -9.10 11.19 9.41
CA THR A 181 -9.66 9.84 9.21
C THR A 181 -9.10 9.27 7.92
N SER A 182 -8.92 7.95 7.88
CA SER A 182 -8.51 7.25 6.69
C SER A 182 -9.21 5.90 6.58
N THR A 183 -9.41 5.46 5.35
CA THR A 183 -9.94 4.13 5.06
C THR A 183 -9.37 3.58 3.76
N VAL A 184 -9.46 2.27 3.61
CA VAL A 184 -9.25 1.61 2.32
C VAL A 184 -10.38 1.96 1.37
N ALA A 185 -9.99 2.27 0.14
CA ALA A 185 -10.87 2.48 -0.99
C ALA A 185 -10.57 1.45 -2.09
N LEU A 186 -11.62 1.03 -2.79
CA LEU A 186 -11.52 0.34 -4.07
C LEU A 186 -12.27 1.18 -5.11
N VAL A 187 -11.53 1.71 -6.08
CA VAL A 187 -12.06 2.56 -7.15
C VAL A 187 -12.36 1.69 -8.37
N GLY A 188 -13.63 1.66 -8.77
CA GLY A 188 -14.05 1.15 -10.07
C GLY A 188 -14.43 2.30 -11.00
N ASP A 189 -14.75 1.98 -12.25
CA ASP A 189 -15.03 2.98 -13.30
C ASP A 189 -16.17 3.95 -12.90
N ASP A 190 -17.25 3.40 -12.33
CA ASP A 190 -18.49 4.11 -11.98
C ASP A 190 -18.92 3.87 -10.52
N SER A 191 -18.01 3.37 -9.69
CA SER A 191 -18.33 3.00 -8.30
C SER A 191 -17.14 3.18 -7.38
N LEU A 192 -17.41 3.58 -6.14
CA LEU A 192 -16.43 3.68 -5.07
C LEU A 192 -16.87 2.81 -3.91
N ALA A 193 -15.99 1.92 -3.44
CA ALA A 193 -16.23 1.11 -2.26
C ALA A 193 -15.22 1.45 -1.17
N LEU A 194 -15.70 1.67 0.04
CA LEU A 194 -14.89 2.08 1.19
C LEU A 194 -15.07 1.07 2.32
N LEU A 195 -13.99 0.71 3.00
CA LEU A 195 -14.13 -0.03 4.25
C LEU A 195 -14.61 0.89 5.37
N ALA A 196 -15.39 0.35 6.29
CA ALA A 196 -15.81 1.05 7.49
C ALA A 196 -15.96 0.07 8.66
N ARG A 197 -15.92 0.59 9.88
CA ARG A 197 -16.29 -0.16 11.07
C ARG A 197 -17.81 -0.31 11.13
N GLY A 198 -18.30 -1.50 11.47
CA GLY A 198 -19.72 -1.79 11.58
C GLY A 198 -20.45 -0.94 12.64
N PRO A 199 -21.79 -0.86 12.58
CA PRO A 199 -22.59 0.11 13.32
C PRO A 199 -22.42 0.09 14.85
N ALA A 200 -22.06 -1.06 15.45
CA ALA A 200 -21.78 -1.18 16.88
C ALA A 200 -20.58 -0.31 17.36
N HIS A 201 -19.71 0.10 16.43
CA HIS A 201 -18.51 0.91 16.71
C HIS A 201 -18.57 2.31 16.05
N SER A 202 -19.77 2.82 15.76
CA SER A 202 -19.97 4.15 15.18
C SER A 202 -19.42 5.27 16.10
N PRO A 203 -19.06 6.45 15.56
CA PRO A 203 -18.20 7.46 16.22
C PRO A 203 -18.78 8.16 17.46
N GLY A 204 -19.93 7.71 17.95
CA GLY A 204 -20.55 8.17 19.19
C GLY A 204 -20.03 7.46 20.45
N ASN A 205 -19.42 6.28 20.33
CA ASN A 205 -18.90 5.53 21.48
C ASN A 205 -17.47 5.99 21.78
N ARG A 206 -17.35 7.18 22.39
CA ARG A 206 -16.09 7.76 22.82
C ARG A 206 -15.54 6.98 24.02
N GLY A 207 -14.39 6.34 23.84
CA GLY A 207 -13.40 6.31 24.94
C GLY A 207 -12.50 5.10 25.03
N GLU A 208 -13.02 3.87 24.90
CA GLU A 208 -12.33 2.73 25.54
C GLU A 208 -12.13 1.49 24.63
N ASP A 209 -12.86 1.33 23.53
CA ASP A 209 -12.75 0.16 22.61
C ASP A 209 -12.11 0.47 21.25
N ARG A 210 -11.02 1.26 21.19
CA ARG A 210 -10.34 1.54 19.91
C ARG A 210 -9.50 0.37 19.37
N ASP A 211 -8.98 -0.44 20.29
CA ASP A 211 -8.17 -1.63 20.04
C ASP A 211 -9.00 -2.92 20.05
N GLY A 212 -10.31 -2.81 20.27
CA GLY A 212 -11.24 -3.93 20.25
C GLY A 212 -11.47 -4.46 18.83
N SER A 213 -11.85 -5.74 18.76
CA SER A 213 -12.32 -6.35 17.51
C SER A 213 -13.65 -5.73 17.07
N PHE A 214 -13.81 -5.50 15.77
CA PHE A 214 -15.03 -4.95 15.18
C PHE A 214 -15.37 -5.65 13.86
N GLU A 215 -16.64 -5.56 13.46
CA GLU A 215 -17.06 -6.01 12.14
C GLU A 215 -16.57 -5.04 11.06
N LEU A 216 -15.96 -5.55 10.00
CA LEU A 216 -15.75 -4.80 8.77
C LEU A 216 -17.02 -4.76 7.94
N ILE A 217 -17.39 -3.58 7.47
CA ILE A 217 -18.43 -3.40 6.46
C ILE A 217 -17.85 -2.70 5.23
N VAL A 218 -18.51 -2.86 4.10
CA VAL A 218 -18.18 -2.16 2.85
C VAL A 218 -19.28 -1.13 2.58
N ARG A 219 -18.92 0.15 2.64
CA ARG A 219 -19.76 1.24 2.17
C ARG A 219 -19.60 1.40 0.67
N THR A 220 -20.69 1.33 -0.07
CA THR A 220 -20.69 1.47 -1.52
C THR A 220 -21.33 2.78 -1.97
N HIS A 221 -20.74 3.38 -2.99
CA HIS A 221 -21.23 4.54 -3.72
C HIS A 221 -21.33 4.20 -5.22
N GLY A 222 -22.33 4.74 -5.91
CA GLY A 222 -22.60 4.46 -7.32
C GLY A 222 -23.56 3.28 -7.56
N THR A 223 -23.94 3.05 -8.82
CA THR A 223 -25.11 2.21 -9.17
C THR A 223 -24.81 0.73 -9.40
N ASN A 224 -23.58 0.37 -9.79
CA ASN A 224 -23.27 -0.99 -10.24
C ASN A 224 -22.75 -1.90 -9.12
N GLY A 225 -22.20 -1.31 -8.04
CA GLY A 225 -21.71 -2.00 -6.84
C GLY A 225 -20.60 -3.04 -7.11
N ASP A 226 -19.93 -2.98 -8.27
CA ASP A 226 -18.92 -3.98 -8.64
C ASP A 226 -17.69 -3.91 -7.72
N ALA A 227 -17.16 -2.70 -7.50
CA ALA A 227 -16.08 -2.47 -6.54
C ALA A 227 -16.47 -2.98 -5.15
N ALA A 228 -17.72 -2.78 -4.72
CA ALA A 228 -18.16 -3.23 -3.41
C ALA A 228 -18.23 -4.76 -3.31
N LYS A 229 -18.74 -5.44 -4.33
CA LYS A 229 -18.80 -6.91 -4.38
C LYS A 229 -17.39 -7.53 -4.40
N ARG A 230 -16.47 -6.94 -5.16
CA ARG A 230 -15.05 -7.33 -5.17
C ARG A 230 -14.41 -7.15 -3.80
N LEU A 231 -14.58 -5.97 -3.20
CA LEU A 231 -14.03 -5.67 -1.88
C LEU A 231 -14.59 -6.62 -0.80
N VAL A 232 -15.91 -6.89 -0.78
CA VAL A 232 -16.51 -7.88 0.15
C VAL A 232 -15.89 -9.28 -0.07
N ARG A 233 -15.73 -9.71 -1.32
CA ARG A 233 -15.14 -11.01 -1.65
C ARG A 233 -13.69 -11.09 -1.14
N SER A 234 -12.90 -10.06 -1.35
CA SER A 234 -11.49 -10.05 -0.97
C SER A 234 -11.27 -9.93 0.54
N VAL A 235 -12.13 -9.19 1.25
CA VAL A 235 -12.15 -9.19 2.73
C VAL A 235 -12.46 -10.59 3.28
N ARG A 236 -13.45 -11.28 2.72
CA ARG A 236 -13.79 -12.66 3.14
C ARG A 236 -12.73 -13.68 2.76
N ALA A 237 -12.06 -13.49 1.64
CA ALA A 237 -10.94 -14.34 1.23
C ALA A 237 -9.75 -14.19 2.20
N TRP A 238 -9.47 -12.96 2.63
CA TRP A 238 -8.45 -12.68 3.66
C TRP A 238 -8.78 -13.32 5.02
N ASP A 239 -10.05 -13.24 5.45
CA ASP A 239 -10.56 -13.94 6.64
C ASP A 239 -10.42 -15.47 6.53
N THR A 240 -10.80 -16.04 5.38
CA THR A 240 -10.64 -17.47 5.10
C THR A 240 -9.17 -17.91 5.10
N ALA A 241 -8.26 -17.01 4.71
CA ALA A 241 -6.81 -17.24 4.71
C ALA A 241 -6.16 -17.09 6.11
N GLY A 242 -6.93 -16.74 7.15
CA GLY A 242 -6.44 -16.64 8.52
C GLY A 242 -5.72 -15.32 8.84
N HIS A 243 -6.14 -14.22 8.21
CA HIS A 243 -5.60 -12.87 8.41
C HIS A 243 -4.09 -12.75 8.14
N PRO A 244 -3.59 -13.16 6.96
CA PRO A 244 -2.17 -13.04 6.64
C PRO A 244 -1.67 -11.60 6.79
N SER A 245 -0.48 -11.45 7.38
CA SER A 245 0.17 -10.17 7.69
C SER A 245 1.44 -9.97 6.86
N ALA A 246 2.04 -8.77 6.88
CA ALA A 246 3.34 -8.58 6.24
C ALA A 246 4.51 -9.20 7.02
N ASN A 247 4.33 -9.53 8.29
CA ASN A 247 5.40 -10.15 9.08
C ASN A 247 5.65 -11.60 8.66
N ASP A 248 4.63 -12.22 8.06
CA ASP A 248 4.63 -13.63 7.64
C ASP A 248 4.88 -13.76 6.12
N ILE A 249 5.13 -12.64 5.43
CA ILE A 249 5.30 -12.64 3.97
C ILE A 249 6.77 -12.80 3.58
N ARG A 250 7.00 -13.66 2.60
CA ARG A 250 8.26 -13.76 1.89
C ARG A 250 8.11 -13.09 0.53
N ILE A 251 9.13 -12.31 0.17
CA ILE A 251 9.19 -11.55 -1.06
C ILE A 251 10.44 -11.96 -1.83
N ARG A 252 10.23 -12.40 -3.06
CA ARG A 252 11.32 -12.66 -4.01
C ARG A 252 11.25 -11.63 -5.13
N ALA A 253 12.37 -10.98 -5.41
CA ALA A 253 12.47 -9.98 -6.48
C ALA A 253 13.43 -10.44 -7.58
N TYR A 254 12.88 -10.54 -8.79
CA TYR A 254 13.57 -10.95 -10.00
C TYR A 254 13.76 -9.74 -10.92
N PRO A 255 14.86 -9.66 -11.69
CA PRO A 255 14.98 -8.73 -12.80
C PRO A 255 13.89 -9.00 -13.83
N LYS A 256 13.39 -7.94 -14.47
CA LYS A 256 12.30 -8.03 -15.45
C LYS A 256 12.60 -8.98 -16.62
N ASP A 257 13.85 -9.01 -17.06
CA ASP A 257 14.36 -9.76 -18.20
C ASP A 257 14.64 -11.24 -17.91
N MET A 258 14.57 -11.66 -16.64
CA MET A 258 14.68 -13.09 -16.30
C MET A 258 13.40 -13.84 -16.74
N ALA A 259 13.59 -15.03 -17.31
CA ALA A 259 12.53 -15.93 -17.75
C ALA A 259 11.44 -16.11 -16.68
N SER A 260 10.18 -16.29 -17.12
CA SER A 260 9.00 -16.30 -16.26
C SER A 260 9.15 -17.28 -15.09
N VAL A 261 9.03 -16.74 -13.87
CA VAL A 261 8.80 -17.52 -12.65
C VAL A 261 7.34 -18.00 -12.72
N SER A 262 7.07 -19.23 -12.28
CA SER A 262 5.73 -19.80 -12.44
C SER A 262 4.73 -19.08 -11.51
N HIS A 263 3.48 -18.91 -11.95
CA HIS A 263 2.41 -18.39 -11.08
C HIS A 263 2.04 -19.36 -9.94
N HIS A 264 2.60 -20.57 -9.91
CA HIS A 264 2.42 -21.51 -8.81
C HIS A 264 3.21 -21.11 -7.55
N ASP A 265 4.07 -20.08 -7.66
CA ASP A 265 4.99 -19.68 -6.60
C ASP A 265 4.47 -18.54 -5.70
N GLY A 266 3.26 -18.01 -5.92
CA GLY A 266 2.66 -16.93 -5.12
C GLY A 266 2.01 -15.82 -5.95
N PHE A 267 1.69 -14.70 -5.30
CA PHE A 267 1.17 -13.49 -5.98
C PHE A 267 2.29 -12.78 -6.72
N VAL A 268 2.05 -12.44 -7.98
CA VAL A 268 3.06 -11.80 -8.84
C VAL A 268 2.69 -10.35 -9.10
N MET A 269 3.59 -9.43 -8.77
CA MET A 269 3.50 -8.02 -9.13
C MET A 269 4.56 -7.68 -10.16
N GLU A 270 4.12 -7.15 -11.29
CA GLU A 270 4.99 -6.71 -12.37
C GLU A 270 5.30 -5.22 -12.23
N LYS A 271 6.58 -4.88 -12.13
CA LYS A 271 7.07 -3.49 -12.17
C LYS A 271 7.91 -3.27 -13.45
N PRO A 272 8.28 -2.01 -13.78
CA PRO A 272 9.08 -1.73 -14.97
C PRO A 272 10.43 -2.47 -15.05
N SER A 273 11.16 -2.57 -13.92
CA SER A 273 12.51 -3.12 -13.81
C SER A 273 12.57 -4.43 -13.03
N SER A 274 11.55 -4.71 -12.22
CA SER A 274 11.48 -5.93 -11.40
C SER A 274 10.17 -6.69 -11.53
N ARG A 275 10.21 -7.98 -11.19
CA ARG A 275 9.06 -8.82 -10.89
C ARG A 275 9.15 -9.23 -9.44
N LEU A 276 8.12 -8.93 -8.66
CA LEU A 276 8.01 -9.33 -7.25
C LEU A 276 7.08 -10.53 -7.15
N VAL A 277 7.49 -11.53 -6.38
CA VAL A 277 6.68 -12.70 -6.03
C VAL A 277 6.48 -12.68 -4.51
N PHE A 278 5.23 -12.79 -4.08
CA PHE A 278 4.82 -12.74 -2.69
C PHE A 278 4.19 -14.08 -2.29
N ASP A 279 4.67 -14.64 -1.19
CA ASP A 279 4.16 -15.88 -0.61
C ASP A 279 4.02 -15.74 0.91
N TRP A 280 2.92 -16.27 1.44
CA TRP A 280 2.73 -16.50 2.87
C TRP A 280 2.86 -18.01 3.05
N ASP A 281 3.84 -18.45 3.84
CA ASP A 281 4.08 -19.88 4.13
C ASP A 281 2.89 -20.55 4.83
#